data_AF-R8BT44-F1
#
_entry.id   AF-R8BT44-F1
#
_cell.length_a   1.000
_cell.length_b   1.000
_cell.length_c   1.000
_cell.angle_alpha   90.00
_cell.angle_beta   90.00
_cell.angle_gamma   90.00
#
_symmetry.space_group_name_H-M   'P 1'
#
loop_
_entity.id
_entity.type
_entity.pdbx_description
1 polymer ?
#
loop_
_entity_poly.entity_id
_entity_poly.type
_entity_poly.pdbx_seq_one_letter_code
_entity_poly.pdbx_strand_id
1 'polypeptide(L)'
;MLFIIDSQLDPRKSLSALETVRKTAFQLSDQLTKEYIWHRDAFNLESKSQEGLLYLHGITDYGDSVEDEWLIVYILRELTKQFSNLWVRVFDSDGEFLLIEAANVLPKWLSPESDANRVWIQGGQLRLLPAATDSGPAMRNLRLLDAVQFIKSTPELMVHSAFVEAEAFYRLDKYPDQIQKMIHCARVKIPRKLAYILHRRPKAIAPAVEAFYLRDPLTLKPLMSKAVEKLVFPPLDFVTVSVRFTRVLYAQLKSQRFEPPPPWQNIMRSSDRNSPSGDSDDKDFSMLDLGMKVACGFEMLAASASKSKSRVAVEVAMLLEDLEEDGDQALPSDVEIKSWDDVERDDDDSWMDVNYDDFEQELDGKKNQSGKSAFGDSTAQADLRKIVSRFEAFLNDDQAGLDGAELDEMDEDDDDDEDYDDSESEDREVSFDEQEFARMMKEMMGFPSTETDANKSRTMKGKGKEVSFDSRKDAAQDEEDDEIQKLAELMEKELNEHGALNLDPTPTKLRALRDKASEVSTGEPSTKAIAPTQLDEEQDSDAEEVDVDYNLAKNLLESFKSQAGVAGPAGNILGMMGLRLPRDEDDDREDDGKK
;
A
#
# COMPACT_ATOMS: atom_id res chain seq x y z
N MET A 1 11.62 5.73 -19.81
CA MET A 1 12.02 5.95 -21.23
C MET A 1 13.38 6.64 -21.28
N LEU A 2 14.29 6.24 -22.17
CA LEU A 2 15.66 6.75 -22.26
C LEU A 2 15.97 7.26 -23.68
N PHE A 3 16.41 8.50 -23.82
CA PHE A 3 16.66 9.18 -25.09
C PHE A 3 18.12 9.60 -25.18
N ILE A 4 18.75 9.43 -26.33
CA ILE A 4 20.06 10.04 -26.62
C ILE A 4 19.81 11.32 -27.40
N ILE A 5 20.12 12.45 -26.76
CA ILE A 5 19.89 13.80 -27.29
C ILE A 5 21.25 14.47 -27.45
N ASP A 6 21.67 14.59 -28.71
CA ASP A 6 22.90 15.23 -29.15
C ASP A 6 22.61 15.91 -30.49
N SER A 7 22.93 17.19 -30.60
CA SER A 7 22.61 18.01 -31.78
C SER A 7 23.49 17.71 -33.00
N GLN A 8 24.53 16.87 -32.87
CA GLN A 8 25.47 16.53 -33.94
C GLN A 8 25.48 15.03 -34.32
N LEU A 9 24.61 14.20 -33.73
CA LEU A 9 24.53 12.77 -34.07
C LEU A 9 23.63 12.49 -35.30
N ASP A 10 24.20 11.84 -36.31
CA ASP A 10 23.41 11.22 -37.39
C ASP A 10 22.44 10.17 -36.82
N PRO A 11 21.20 10.02 -37.33
CA PRO A 11 20.25 9.03 -36.83
C PRO A 11 20.78 7.58 -36.79
N ARG A 12 21.70 7.22 -37.70
CA ARG A 12 22.38 5.91 -37.71
C ARG A 12 23.38 5.75 -36.56
N LYS A 13 24.03 6.83 -36.13
CA LYS A 13 24.88 6.86 -34.93
C LYS A 13 24.00 6.77 -33.67
N SER A 14 22.84 7.44 -33.66
CA SER A 14 21.88 7.38 -32.54
C SER A 14 21.38 5.96 -32.27
N LEU A 15 21.06 5.17 -33.31
CA LEU A 15 20.76 3.74 -33.18
C LEU A 15 21.92 2.97 -32.51
N SER A 16 23.14 3.12 -33.01
CA SER A 16 24.32 2.45 -32.46
C SER A 16 24.66 2.88 -31.03
N ALA A 17 24.37 4.14 -30.68
CA ALA A 17 24.55 4.67 -29.34
C ALA A 17 23.47 4.12 -28.37
N LEU A 18 22.21 4.07 -28.78
CA LEU A 18 21.12 3.46 -28.00
C LEU A 18 21.37 1.95 -27.78
N GLU A 19 21.87 1.23 -28.78
CA GLU A 19 22.32 -0.15 -28.58
C GLU A 19 23.46 -0.28 -27.57
N THR A 20 24.37 0.69 -27.53
CA THR A 20 25.49 0.71 -26.58
C THR A 20 24.96 0.95 -25.17
N VAL A 21 24.12 1.98 -24.98
CA VAL A 21 23.43 2.26 -23.72
C VAL A 21 22.63 1.04 -23.25
N ARG A 22 21.88 0.37 -24.13
CA ARG A 22 21.11 -0.85 -23.82
C ARG A 22 22.01 -1.97 -23.28
N LYS A 23 23.16 -2.21 -23.93
CA LYS A 23 24.14 -3.23 -23.51
C LYS A 23 24.76 -2.88 -22.16
N THR A 24 25.14 -1.62 -21.95
CA THR A 24 25.70 -1.14 -20.67
C THR A 24 24.67 -1.18 -19.53
N ALA A 25 23.40 -0.86 -19.80
CA ALA A 25 22.32 -0.95 -18.84
C ALA A 25 22.10 -2.39 -18.35
N PHE A 26 22.08 -3.37 -19.26
CA PHE A 26 22.01 -4.79 -18.88
C PHE A 26 23.24 -5.26 -18.12
N GLN A 27 24.45 -4.81 -18.48
CA GLN A 27 25.69 -5.13 -17.75
C GLN A 27 25.68 -4.56 -16.32
N LEU A 28 25.24 -3.31 -16.15
CA LEU A 28 25.10 -2.68 -14.84
C LEU A 28 24.04 -3.38 -13.99
N SER A 29 22.89 -3.71 -14.58
CA SER A 29 21.83 -4.47 -13.91
C SER A 29 22.29 -5.86 -13.48
N ASP A 30 22.98 -6.62 -14.34
CA ASP A 30 23.48 -7.96 -14.01
C ASP A 30 24.56 -7.90 -12.91
N GLN A 31 25.48 -6.93 -12.98
CA GLN A 31 26.49 -6.69 -11.95
C GLN A 31 25.87 -6.38 -10.57
N LEU A 32 24.82 -5.56 -10.53
CA LEU A 32 24.14 -5.19 -9.28
C LEU A 32 23.17 -6.27 -8.77
N THR A 33 22.51 -7.01 -9.67
CA THR A 33 21.37 -7.90 -9.33
C THR A 33 21.65 -9.40 -9.50
N LYS A 34 22.93 -9.78 -9.63
CA LYS A 34 23.42 -11.17 -9.69
C LYS A 34 22.69 -12.11 -8.72
N GLU A 35 22.69 -11.76 -7.43
CA GLU A 35 22.11 -12.54 -6.32
C GLU A 35 20.75 -12.01 -5.85
N TYR A 36 20.31 -10.87 -6.38
CA TYR A 36 19.01 -10.27 -6.10
C TYR A 36 17.87 -11.01 -6.81
N ILE A 37 16.69 -11.01 -6.19
CA ILE A 37 15.49 -11.70 -6.67
C ILE A 37 14.45 -10.62 -6.92
N TRP A 38 14.23 -10.29 -8.20
CA TRP A 38 13.14 -9.42 -8.64
C TRP A 38 11.79 -10.07 -8.29
N HIS A 39 10.82 -9.25 -7.88
CA HIS A 39 9.54 -9.71 -7.35
C HIS A 39 8.63 -10.30 -8.45
N ARG A 40 8.57 -9.65 -9.62
CA ARG A 40 7.84 -10.11 -10.82
C ARG A 40 8.71 -10.01 -12.06
N ASP A 41 8.79 -8.83 -12.68
CA ASP A 41 9.62 -8.59 -13.85
C ASP A 41 11.01 -8.11 -13.44
N ALA A 42 12.03 -8.54 -14.19
CA ALA A 42 13.38 -8.00 -14.07
C ALA A 42 13.57 -6.80 -15.01
N PHE A 43 14.45 -5.87 -14.63
CA PHE A 43 14.83 -4.71 -15.45
C PHE A 43 15.06 -5.07 -16.93
N ASN A 44 14.22 -4.53 -17.81
CA ASN A 44 14.26 -4.75 -19.25
C ASN A 44 14.19 -3.43 -20.03
N LEU A 45 14.85 -3.40 -21.19
CA LEU A 45 14.83 -2.27 -22.12
C LEU A 45 14.71 -2.77 -23.56
N GLU A 46 13.88 -2.12 -24.36
CA GLU A 46 13.66 -2.37 -25.78
C GLU A 46 13.79 -1.08 -26.59
N SER A 47 14.23 -1.18 -27.85
CA SER A 47 14.30 -0.02 -28.74
C SER A 47 12.94 0.25 -29.37
N LYS A 48 12.31 1.39 -29.07
CA LYS A 48 11.05 1.84 -29.68
C LYS A 48 11.27 3.07 -30.58
N SER A 49 10.41 3.20 -31.58
CA SER A 49 10.40 4.31 -32.54
C SER A 49 8.94 4.74 -32.76
N GLN A 50 8.58 5.93 -32.32
CA GLN A 50 7.20 6.46 -32.30
C GLN A 50 7.27 7.97 -32.57
N GLU A 51 6.34 8.49 -33.39
CA GLU A 51 6.24 9.94 -33.71
C GLU A 51 7.55 10.60 -34.20
N GLY A 52 8.43 9.82 -34.85
CA GLY A 52 9.76 10.26 -35.28
C GLY A 52 10.81 10.36 -34.16
N LEU A 53 10.44 10.09 -32.91
CA LEU A 53 11.35 9.86 -31.80
C LEU A 53 11.89 8.42 -31.83
N LEU A 54 13.11 8.25 -31.34
CA LEU A 54 13.81 6.97 -31.22
C LEU A 54 14.43 6.89 -29.83
N TYR A 55 14.08 5.86 -29.06
CA TYR A 55 14.41 5.77 -27.64
C TYR A 55 14.47 4.31 -27.15
N LEU A 56 15.09 4.08 -25.99
CA LEU A 56 14.90 2.85 -25.23
C LEU A 56 13.69 3.01 -24.29
N HIS A 57 12.95 1.93 -24.11
CA HIS A 57 11.76 1.89 -23.29
C HIS A 57 11.71 0.55 -22.55
N GLY A 58 11.49 0.62 -21.24
CA GLY A 58 11.18 -0.53 -20.40
C GLY A 58 9.81 -0.33 -19.79
N ILE A 59 9.16 -1.46 -19.50
CA ILE A 59 8.02 -1.60 -18.59
C ILE A 59 8.41 -2.76 -17.68
N THR A 60 8.06 -2.67 -16.40
CA THR A 60 8.39 -3.68 -15.39
C THR A 60 7.28 -3.65 -14.36
N ASP A 61 6.59 -4.77 -14.17
CA ASP A 61 5.70 -4.95 -13.01
C ASP A 61 6.57 -5.28 -11.78
N TYR A 62 6.48 -4.45 -10.74
CA TYR A 62 7.23 -4.63 -9.48
C TYR A 62 6.41 -5.32 -8.37
N GLY A 63 5.11 -5.55 -8.60
CA GLY A 63 4.18 -6.12 -7.60
C GLY A 63 4.19 -5.37 -6.27
N ASP A 64 4.36 -6.08 -5.16
CA ASP A 64 4.37 -5.47 -3.82
C ASP A 64 5.76 -4.92 -3.44
N SER A 65 6.76 -4.99 -4.34
CA SER A 65 8.16 -4.66 -4.02
C SER A 65 8.59 -3.28 -4.52
N VAL A 66 8.27 -2.26 -3.73
CA VAL A 66 8.71 -0.87 -3.96
C VAL A 66 10.24 -0.76 -4.10
N GLU A 67 11.02 -1.64 -3.44
CA GLU A 67 12.49 -1.63 -3.57
C GLU A 67 12.96 -2.03 -4.98
N ASP A 68 12.17 -2.78 -5.77
CA ASP A 68 12.49 -3.09 -7.17
C ASP A 68 12.40 -1.82 -8.05
N GLU A 69 11.38 -0.98 -7.84
CA GLU A 69 11.24 0.32 -8.51
C GLU A 69 12.43 1.24 -8.22
N TRP A 70 12.77 1.44 -6.94
CA TRP A 70 13.86 2.34 -6.56
C TRP A 70 15.24 1.82 -6.99
N LEU A 71 15.41 0.50 -7.10
CA LEU A 71 16.56 -0.13 -7.74
C LEU A 71 16.62 0.16 -9.25
N ILE A 72 15.50 0.18 -9.96
CA ILE A 72 15.44 0.58 -11.38
C ILE A 72 15.81 2.06 -11.55
N VAL A 73 15.27 2.95 -10.69
CA VAL A 73 15.65 4.37 -10.67
C VAL A 73 17.15 4.54 -10.41
N TYR A 74 17.72 3.78 -9.45
CA TYR A 74 19.16 3.79 -9.18
C TYR A 74 20.00 3.36 -10.40
N ILE A 75 19.66 2.23 -11.04
CA ILE A 75 20.33 1.74 -12.25
C ILE A 75 20.28 2.79 -13.37
N LEU A 76 19.14 3.46 -13.56
CA LEU A 76 18.96 4.50 -14.56
C LEU A 76 19.75 5.78 -14.22
N ARG A 77 19.77 6.21 -12.96
CA ARG A 77 20.57 7.36 -12.48
C ARG A 77 22.06 7.12 -12.73
N GLU A 78 22.59 5.96 -12.35
CA GLU A 78 23.99 5.58 -12.62
C GLU A 78 24.30 5.49 -14.12
N LEU A 79 23.37 5.00 -14.94
CA LEU A 79 23.53 4.98 -16.39
C LEU A 79 23.66 6.39 -16.99
N THR A 80 22.91 7.40 -16.49
CA THR A 80 23.06 8.79 -16.94
C THR A 80 24.38 9.44 -16.50
N LYS A 81 25.04 8.96 -15.44
CA LYS A 81 26.39 9.40 -15.07
C LYS A 81 27.46 8.90 -16.05
N GLN A 82 27.22 7.76 -16.70
CA GLN A 82 28.12 7.18 -17.71
C GLN A 82 27.94 7.81 -19.11
N PHE A 83 26.71 8.23 -19.45
CA PHE A 83 26.37 8.79 -20.76
C PHE A 83 25.81 10.21 -20.62
N SER A 84 26.66 11.24 -20.80
CA SER A 84 26.28 12.64 -20.60
C SER A 84 25.21 13.18 -21.57
N ASN A 85 24.98 12.51 -22.70
CA ASN A 85 23.91 12.82 -23.66
C ASN A 85 22.67 11.92 -23.51
N LEU A 86 22.60 11.13 -22.43
CA LEU A 86 21.44 10.30 -22.07
C LEU A 86 20.48 11.07 -21.16
N TRP A 87 19.23 11.18 -21.59
CA TRP A 87 18.12 11.79 -20.87
C TRP A 87 17.07 10.73 -20.56
N VAL A 88 16.65 10.62 -19.31
CA VAL A 88 15.76 9.55 -18.85
C VAL A 88 14.54 10.13 -18.14
N ARG A 89 13.35 9.71 -18.57
CA ARG A 89 12.07 9.94 -17.87
C ARG A 89 11.64 8.62 -17.21
N VAL A 90 11.20 8.66 -15.96
CA VAL A 90 10.67 7.49 -15.23
C VAL A 90 9.37 7.93 -14.57
N PHE A 91 8.32 7.13 -14.78
CA PHE A 91 6.95 7.36 -14.30
C PHE A 91 6.31 5.99 -14.04
N ASP A 92 5.29 5.95 -13.19
CA ASP A 92 4.60 4.74 -12.72
C ASP A 92 3.10 4.77 -13.13
N SER A 93 2.20 4.24 -12.30
CA SER A 93 0.74 4.37 -12.49
C SER A 93 0.20 5.74 -12.07
N ASP A 94 0.89 6.44 -11.18
CA ASP A 94 0.36 7.56 -10.42
C ASP A 94 0.88 8.90 -10.98
N GLY A 95 2.05 8.89 -11.65
CA GLY A 95 2.54 9.98 -12.47
C GLY A 95 4.06 10.07 -12.51
N GLU A 96 4.59 11.29 -12.42
CA GLU A 96 6.04 11.51 -12.23
C GLU A 96 6.38 11.31 -10.73
N PHE A 97 6.25 10.09 -10.19
CA PHE A 97 6.38 9.78 -8.74
C PHE A 97 7.62 10.34 -8.01
N LEU A 98 8.69 10.62 -8.75
CA LEU A 98 9.87 11.35 -8.23
C LEU A 98 9.53 12.75 -7.71
N LEU A 99 8.48 13.39 -8.21
CA LEU A 99 7.92 14.64 -7.70
C LEU A 99 7.03 14.44 -6.47
N ILE A 100 6.34 13.30 -6.34
CA ILE A 100 5.54 12.98 -5.14
C ILE A 100 6.47 12.90 -3.92
N GLU A 101 7.64 12.28 -4.07
CA GLU A 101 8.71 12.30 -3.05
C GLU A 101 9.27 13.71 -2.77
N ALA A 102 9.05 14.69 -3.65
CA ALA A 102 9.54 16.06 -3.52
C ALA A 102 8.43 17.12 -3.36
N ALA A 103 7.18 16.71 -3.12
CA ALA A 103 5.99 17.57 -3.14
C ALA A 103 6.18 18.89 -2.36
N ASN A 104 6.63 18.78 -1.11
CA ASN A 104 6.83 19.87 -0.15
C ASN A 104 7.88 20.91 -0.59
N VAL A 105 8.66 20.65 -1.65
CA VAL A 105 9.69 21.55 -2.19
C VAL A 105 9.51 21.86 -3.68
N LEU A 106 8.38 21.47 -4.28
CA LEU A 106 8.08 21.78 -5.69
C LEU A 106 7.84 23.29 -5.91
N PRO A 107 8.20 23.83 -7.08
CA PRO A 107 7.78 25.17 -7.48
C PRO A 107 6.27 25.23 -7.70
N LYS A 108 5.59 26.29 -7.23
CA LYS A 108 4.13 26.51 -7.35
C LYS A 108 3.52 26.45 -8.76
N TRP A 109 4.33 26.38 -9.83
CA TRP A 109 3.86 26.22 -11.20
C TRP A 109 3.77 24.75 -11.66
N LEU A 110 4.26 23.81 -10.85
CA LEU A 110 4.39 22.40 -11.16
C LEU A 110 3.46 21.60 -10.24
N SER A 111 2.39 21.05 -10.83
CA SER A 111 1.32 20.30 -10.18
C SER A 111 1.11 18.94 -10.87
N PRO A 112 0.39 17.98 -10.28
CA PRO A 112 0.15 16.66 -10.90
C PRO A 112 -0.54 16.74 -12.28
N GLU A 113 -1.38 17.75 -12.51
CA GLU A 113 -2.10 17.99 -13.76
C GLU A 113 -1.21 18.61 -14.85
N SER A 114 -0.01 19.06 -14.47
CA SER A 114 0.89 19.85 -15.33
C SER A 114 2.32 19.30 -15.42
N ASP A 115 2.67 18.26 -14.67
CA ASP A 115 4.04 17.69 -14.62
C ASP A 115 4.45 16.86 -15.86
N ALA A 116 3.47 16.46 -16.67
CA ALA A 116 3.64 15.41 -17.67
C ALA A 116 4.78 15.70 -18.66
N ASN A 117 5.75 14.79 -18.74
CA ASN A 117 6.95 14.91 -19.58
C ASN A 117 7.90 16.05 -19.20
N ARG A 118 7.76 16.67 -18.02
CA ARG A 118 8.66 17.74 -17.55
C ARG A 118 9.85 17.23 -16.74
N VAL A 119 9.81 16.00 -16.25
CA VAL A 119 10.80 15.45 -15.31
C VAL A 119 11.81 14.57 -16.04
N TRP A 120 13.09 14.89 -15.87
CA TRP A 120 14.18 14.23 -16.57
C TRP A 120 15.39 14.01 -15.67
N ILE A 121 16.02 12.84 -15.78
CA ILE A 121 17.31 12.52 -15.17
C ILE A 121 18.38 12.62 -16.25
N GLN A 122 19.45 13.38 -15.98
CA GLN A 122 20.61 13.53 -16.86
C GLN A 122 21.88 13.77 -16.01
N GLY A 123 23.00 13.13 -16.36
CA GLY A 123 24.26 13.28 -15.62
C GLY A 123 24.23 12.83 -14.14
N GLY A 124 23.22 12.04 -13.74
CA GLY A 124 22.93 11.70 -12.35
C GLY A 124 22.11 12.74 -11.56
N GLN A 125 21.72 13.84 -12.21
CA GLN A 125 20.95 14.95 -11.66
C GLN A 125 19.49 14.95 -12.13
N LEU A 126 18.61 15.56 -11.34
CA LEU A 126 17.23 15.85 -11.71
C LEU A 126 17.12 17.20 -12.43
N ARG A 127 16.35 17.22 -13.52
CA ARG A 127 16.16 18.34 -14.44
C ARG A 127 14.66 18.50 -14.73
N LEU A 128 14.16 19.72 -14.56
CA LEU A 128 12.77 20.09 -14.80
C LEU A 128 12.64 20.99 -16.03
N LEU A 129 11.67 20.70 -16.89
CA LEU A 129 11.33 21.52 -18.05
C LEU A 129 10.38 22.65 -17.60
N PRO A 130 10.80 23.93 -17.68
CA PRO A 130 10.06 25.04 -17.07
C PRO A 130 8.67 25.26 -17.69
N ALA A 131 7.78 25.91 -16.92
CA ALA A 131 6.61 26.58 -17.50
C ALA A 131 7.07 27.57 -18.60
N ALA A 132 6.30 27.66 -19.69
CA ALA A 132 6.67 28.51 -20.82
C ALA A 132 6.61 29.99 -20.42
N THR A 133 7.72 30.73 -20.58
CA THR A 133 7.84 32.11 -20.11
C THR A 133 7.15 33.11 -21.05
N ASP A 134 6.20 33.88 -20.49
CA ASP A 134 5.72 35.21 -20.93
C ASP A 134 5.19 35.39 -22.38
N SER A 135 5.09 34.36 -23.23
CA SER A 135 4.57 34.54 -24.61
C SER A 135 3.74 33.38 -25.17
N GLY A 136 2.98 32.67 -24.32
CA GLY A 136 2.00 31.67 -24.72
C GLY A 136 1.21 31.16 -23.52
N PRO A 137 0.05 30.49 -23.72
CA PRO A 137 -0.60 29.78 -22.63
C PRO A 137 0.35 28.74 -22.04
N ALA A 138 0.27 28.52 -20.73
CA ALA A 138 1.00 27.42 -20.12
C ALA A 138 0.51 26.12 -20.75
N MET A 139 1.41 25.37 -21.41
CA MET A 139 1.10 24.03 -21.90
C MET A 139 0.88 23.11 -20.70
N ARG A 140 -0.36 23.06 -20.18
CA ARG A 140 -0.82 22.09 -19.17
C ARG A 140 -0.46 20.68 -19.69
N ASN A 141 -0.93 20.37 -20.90
CA ASN A 141 -0.63 19.12 -21.62
C ASN A 141 0.63 19.22 -22.50
N LEU A 142 1.82 19.15 -21.89
CA LEU A 142 3.09 19.09 -22.63
C LEU A 142 3.31 17.71 -23.29
N ARG A 143 3.28 17.64 -24.63
CA ARG A 143 3.52 16.39 -25.35
C ARG A 143 5.00 16.00 -25.33
N LEU A 144 5.26 14.69 -25.31
CA LEU A 144 6.61 14.10 -25.29
C LEU A 144 7.50 14.57 -26.46
N LEU A 145 6.94 14.76 -27.65
CA LEU A 145 7.67 15.28 -28.82
C LEU A 145 8.19 16.70 -28.57
N ASP A 146 7.35 17.58 -28.03
CA ASP A 146 7.69 18.98 -27.77
C ASP A 146 8.71 19.09 -26.62
N ALA A 147 8.57 18.26 -25.57
CA ALA A 147 9.56 18.15 -24.50
C ALA A 147 10.95 17.72 -25.02
N VAL A 148 11.00 16.67 -25.85
CA VAL A 148 12.25 16.20 -26.47
C VAL A 148 12.80 17.21 -27.48
N GLN A 149 11.95 18.01 -28.15
CA GLN A 149 12.38 19.11 -29.01
C GLN A 149 12.98 20.27 -28.21
N PHE A 150 12.38 20.64 -27.07
CA PHE A 150 12.94 21.65 -26.17
C PHE A 150 14.34 21.25 -25.68
N ILE A 151 14.51 20.01 -25.20
CA ILE A 151 15.80 19.48 -24.73
C ILE A 151 16.86 19.42 -25.86
N LYS A 152 16.44 19.21 -27.12
CA LYS A 152 17.33 19.29 -28.29
C LYS A 152 17.76 20.73 -28.64
N SER A 153 16.89 21.70 -28.38
CA SER A 153 17.06 23.09 -28.82
C SER A 153 17.76 23.98 -27.79
N THR A 154 17.41 23.84 -26.51
CA THR A 154 17.85 24.70 -25.41
C THR A 154 18.02 23.92 -24.10
N PRO A 155 18.90 22.89 -24.05
CA PRO A 155 19.13 22.09 -22.85
C PRO A 155 19.64 22.91 -21.65
N GLU A 156 20.28 24.06 -21.89
CA GLU A 156 20.73 25.01 -20.87
C GLU A 156 19.58 25.74 -20.14
N LEU A 157 18.35 25.69 -20.64
CA LEU A 157 17.16 26.21 -19.97
C LEU A 157 16.47 25.18 -19.05
N MET A 158 16.99 23.95 -18.96
CA MET A 158 16.48 22.94 -18.02
C MET A 158 16.79 23.33 -16.58
N VAL A 159 15.74 23.60 -15.81
CA VAL A 159 15.81 23.99 -14.40
C VAL A 159 16.39 22.84 -13.58
N HIS A 160 17.25 23.17 -12.62
CA HIS A 160 17.77 22.24 -11.63
C HIS A 160 17.63 22.89 -10.26
N SER A 161 16.91 22.21 -9.35
CA SER A 161 16.75 22.63 -7.96
C SER A 161 17.39 21.56 -7.07
N ALA A 162 18.40 21.94 -6.30
CA ALA A 162 19.09 21.03 -5.37
C ALA A 162 18.15 20.52 -4.26
N PHE A 163 17.12 21.29 -3.89
CA PHE A 163 16.12 20.87 -2.90
C PHE A 163 15.21 19.77 -3.46
N VAL A 164 14.67 19.96 -4.67
CA VAL A 164 13.83 18.96 -5.35
C VAL A 164 14.65 17.70 -5.67
N GLU A 165 15.91 17.85 -6.10
CA GLU A 165 16.79 16.70 -6.35
C GLU A 165 17.09 15.91 -5.06
N ALA A 166 17.37 16.60 -3.94
CA ALA A 166 17.65 15.94 -2.66
C ALA A 166 16.44 15.16 -2.13
N GLU A 167 15.23 15.71 -2.27
CA GLU A 167 14.01 15.01 -1.87
C GLU A 167 13.65 13.86 -2.81
N ALA A 168 13.60 14.11 -4.12
CA ALA A 168 13.26 13.11 -5.14
C ALA A 168 14.23 11.91 -5.18
N PHE A 169 15.50 12.13 -4.82
CA PHE A 169 16.52 11.08 -4.77
C PHE A 169 16.88 10.62 -3.35
N TYR A 170 16.19 11.08 -2.31
CA TYR A 170 16.44 10.68 -0.91
C TYR A 170 16.46 9.15 -0.74
N ARG A 171 15.48 8.45 -1.31
CA ARG A 171 15.38 6.97 -1.29
C ARG A 171 16.51 6.26 -2.07
N LEU A 172 17.32 6.98 -2.86
CA LEU A 172 18.45 6.41 -3.61
C LEU A 172 19.76 6.38 -2.82
N ASP A 173 19.91 7.18 -1.77
CA ASP A 173 21.19 7.31 -1.05
C ASP A 173 21.56 6.06 -0.24
N LYS A 174 20.60 5.14 -0.03
CA LYS A 174 20.82 3.79 0.53
C LYS A 174 21.40 2.77 -0.47
N TYR A 175 21.42 3.07 -1.77
CA TYR A 175 21.94 2.17 -2.81
C TYR A 175 23.42 2.46 -3.10
N PRO A 176 24.26 1.43 -3.38
CA PRO A 176 23.88 0.05 -3.71
C PRO A 176 23.73 -0.89 -2.50
N ASP A 177 24.16 -0.49 -1.30
CA ASP A 177 24.23 -1.38 -0.12
C ASP A 177 22.88 -1.99 0.27
N GLN A 178 21.78 -1.26 0.04
CA GLN A 178 20.41 -1.70 0.24
C GLN A 178 20.06 -3.01 -0.48
N ILE A 179 20.65 -3.25 -1.66
CA ILE A 179 20.39 -4.46 -2.48
C ILE A 179 20.74 -5.73 -1.68
N GLN A 180 21.79 -5.67 -0.86
CA GLN A 180 22.21 -6.78 0.00
C GLN A 180 21.41 -6.81 1.32
N LYS A 181 21.07 -5.65 1.90
CA LYS A 181 20.22 -5.56 3.10
C LYS A 181 18.80 -6.11 2.90
N MET A 182 18.29 -6.06 1.67
CA MET A 182 16.95 -6.53 1.30
C MET A 182 16.88 -8.04 0.98
N ILE A 183 18.02 -8.72 0.88
CA ILE A 183 18.07 -10.18 0.83
C ILE A 183 17.91 -10.73 2.25
N HIS A 184 17.02 -11.71 2.41
CA HIS A 184 16.81 -12.45 3.66
C HIS A 184 16.85 -13.95 3.37
N CYS A 185 17.68 -14.69 4.10
CA CYS A 185 17.82 -16.14 4.00
C CYS A 185 17.20 -16.81 5.22
N ALA A 186 16.26 -17.74 5.02
CA ALA A 186 15.62 -18.49 6.10
C ALA A 186 15.72 -20.00 5.86
N ARG A 187 15.93 -20.77 6.93
CA ARG A 187 15.98 -22.22 6.86
C ARG A 187 14.58 -22.81 6.74
N VAL A 188 14.43 -23.77 5.83
CA VAL A 188 13.17 -24.48 5.57
C VAL A 188 13.38 -25.98 5.46
N LYS A 189 12.36 -26.74 5.85
CA LYS A 189 12.27 -28.19 5.64
C LYS A 189 11.38 -28.47 4.44
N ILE A 190 12.00 -28.82 3.32
CA ILE A 190 11.32 -29.03 2.03
C ILE A 190 11.70 -30.40 1.44
N PRO A 191 10.86 -30.97 0.54
CA PRO A 191 11.21 -32.20 -0.17
C PRO A 191 12.49 -32.05 -1.00
N ARG A 192 13.33 -33.09 -1.05
CA ARG A 192 14.62 -33.09 -1.80
C ARG A 192 14.49 -32.62 -3.26
N LYS A 193 13.44 -33.05 -3.97
CA LYS A 193 13.13 -32.62 -5.34
C LYS A 193 12.96 -31.10 -5.46
N LEU A 194 12.35 -30.45 -4.47
CA LEU A 194 12.18 -29.01 -4.43
C LEU A 194 13.48 -28.27 -4.08
N ALA A 195 14.26 -28.80 -3.13
CA ALA A 195 15.57 -28.25 -2.78
C ALA A 195 16.53 -28.24 -4.00
N TYR A 196 16.51 -29.29 -4.82
CA TYR A 196 17.29 -29.34 -6.06
C TYR A 196 16.90 -28.22 -7.05
N ILE A 197 15.61 -28.00 -7.28
CA ILE A 197 15.13 -26.95 -8.20
C ILE A 197 15.46 -25.56 -7.66
N LEU A 198 15.26 -25.30 -6.37
CA LEU A 198 15.61 -24.03 -5.75
C LEU A 198 17.11 -23.75 -5.80
N HIS A 199 17.97 -24.76 -5.60
CA HIS A 199 19.41 -24.62 -5.78
C HIS A 199 19.80 -24.34 -7.24
N ARG A 200 19.11 -24.96 -8.22
CA ARG A 200 19.33 -24.72 -9.66
C ARG A 200 18.80 -23.37 -10.17
N ARG A 201 17.72 -22.84 -9.59
CA ARG A 201 17.08 -21.56 -9.96
C ARG A 201 16.54 -20.83 -8.70
N PRO A 202 17.40 -20.17 -7.90
CA PRO A 202 16.95 -19.48 -6.69
C PRO A 202 15.88 -18.42 -6.95
N LYS A 203 15.93 -17.74 -8.11
CA LYS A 203 14.95 -16.72 -8.52
C LYS A 203 13.53 -17.29 -8.76
N ALA A 204 13.34 -18.61 -8.77
CA ALA A 204 12.02 -19.24 -8.86
C ALA A 204 11.18 -19.09 -7.57
N ILE A 205 11.79 -18.70 -6.45
CA ILE A 205 11.07 -18.47 -5.20
C ILE A 205 10.03 -17.34 -5.33
N ALA A 206 10.31 -16.30 -6.12
CA ALA A 206 9.39 -15.17 -6.29
C ALA A 206 8.04 -15.56 -6.89
N PRO A 207 7.96 -16.15 -8.11
CA PRO A 207 6.68 -16.59 -8.67
C PRO A 207 6.03 -17.74 -7.90
N ALA A 208 6.78 -18.51 -7.10
CA ALA A 208 6.20 -19.53 -6.22
C ALA A 208 5.55 -18.92 -4.97
N VAL A 209 6.18 -17.92 -4.35
CA VAL A 209 5.61 -17.13 -3.24
C VAL A 209 4.42 -16.32 -3.74
N GLU A 210 4.48 -15.70 -4.92
CA GLU A 210 3.33 -15.03 -5.53
C GLU A 210 2.17 -15.99 -5.78
N ALA A 211 2.42 -17.15 -6.40
CA ALA A 211 1.38 -18.17 -6.64
C ALA A 211 0.76 -18.72 -5.33
N PHE A 212 1.50 -18.63 -4.22
CA PHE A 212 0.98 -18.90 -2.88
C PHE A 212 0.18 -17.71 -2.32
N TYR A 213 0.69 -16.48 -2.41
CA TYR A 213 0.10 -15.26 -1.86
C TYR A 213 -1.22 -14.90 -2.56
N LEU A 214 -1.25 -14.93 -3.89
CA LEU A 214 -2.43 -14.65 -4.72
C LEU A 214 -3.26 -15.91 -5.03
N ARG A 215 -3.21 -16.93 -4.17
CA ARG A 215 -3.89 -18.22 -4.38
C ARG A 215 -5.42 -18.07 -4.42
N ASP A 216 -6.06 -18.84 -5.29
CA ASP A 216 -7.52 -18.93 -5.41
C ASP A 216 -8.00 -20.39 -5.21
N PRO A 217 -9.32 -20.65 -5.16
CA PRO A 217 -9.85 -22.02 -5.03
C PRO A 217 -9.54 -22.95 -6.22
N LEU A 218 -9.05 -22.43 -7.35
CA LEU A 218 -8.68 -23.19 -8.54
C LEU A 218 -7.19 -23.59 -8.51
N THR A 219 -6.29 -22.69 -8.10
CA THR A 219 -4.87 -22.98 -7.89
C THR A 219 -4.65 -23.89 -6.70
N LEU A 220 -5.45 -23.78 -5.63
CA LEU A 220 -5.42 -24.71 -4.48
C LEU A 220 -5.91 -26.13 -4.80
N LYS A 221 -6.59 -26.34 -5.93
CA LYS A 221 -7.25 -27.62 -6.27
C LYS A 221 -6.33 -28.85 -6.32
N PRO A 222 -5.06 -28.80 -6.78
CA PRO A 222 -4.13 -29.94 -6.71
C PRO A 222 -3.80 -30.32 -5.27
N LEU A 223 -3.55 -29.33 -4.40
CA LEU A 223 -3.14 -29.50 -3.00
C LEU A 223 -4.24 -30.12 -2.13
N MET A 224 -5.51 -29.89 -2.48
CA MET A 224 -6.67 -30.51 -1.82
C MET A 224 -6.81 -32.02 -2.12
N SER A 225 -6.01 -32.59 -3.03
CA SER A 225 -5.96 -34.02 -3.30
C SER A 225 -5.35 -34.81 -2.13
N LYS A 226 -6.03 -35.87 -1.68
CA LYS A 226 -5.44 -36.86 -0.75
C LYS A 226 -4.44 -37.81 -1.42
N ALA A 227 -4.37 -37.83 -2.76
CA ALA A 227 -3.43 -38.66 -3.50
C ALA A 227 -2.08 -37.95 -3.61
N VAL A 228 -1.17 -38.26 -2.68
CA VAL A 228 0.20 -37.72 -2.61
C VAL A 228 0.98 -37.98 -3.90
N GLU A 229 0.75 -39.13 -4.54
CA GLU A 229 1.33 -39.56 -5.82
C GLU A 229 1.00 -38.62 -7.01
N LYS A 230 0.13 -37.62 -6.84
CA LYS A 230 -0.22 -36.62 -7.86
C LYS A 230 0.45 -35.27 -7.66
N LEU A 231 1.19 -35.09 -6.58
CA LEU A 231 1.95 -33.87 -6.34
C LEU A 231 3.28 -33.92 -7.09
N VAL A 232 3.68 -32.82 -7.69
CA VAL A 232 5.02 -32.62 -8.23
C VAL A 232 6.05 -32.59 -7.10
N PHE A 233 5.66 -32.04 -5.94
CA PHE A 233 6.45 -31.91 -4.72
C PHE A 233 5.75 -32.58 -3.52
N PRO A 234 5.70 -33.93 -3.47
CA PRO A 234 5.08 -34.64 -2.36
C PRO A 234 5.85 -34.38 -1.04
N PRO A 235 5.15 -34.28 0.12
CA PRO A 235 5.79 -34.03 1.42
C PRO A 235 6.47 -35.30 1.97
N LEU A 236 7.56 -35.68 1.30
CA LEU A 236 8.40 -36.86 1.54
C LEU A 236 9.87 -36.45 1.38
N ASP A 237 10.78 -37.22 1.97
CA ASP A 237 12.24 -37.04 1.85
C ASP A 237 12.67 -35.58 2.11
N PHE A 238 12.37 -35.12 3.33
CA PHE A 238 12.64 -33.76 3.78
C PHE A 238 14.13 -33.50 4.00
N VAL A 239 14.61 -32.40 3.43
CA VAL A 239 15.94 -31.84 3.66
C VAL A 239 15.80 -30.45 4.26
N THR A 240 16.73 -30.08 5.15
CA THR A 240 16.78 -28.72 5.73
C THR A 240 17.80 -27.90 4.97
N VAL A 241 17.38 -26.79 4.36
CA VAL A 241 18.24 -25.89 3.57
C VAL A 241 17.85 -24.44 3.83
N SER A 242 18.82 -23.53 3.78
CA SER A 242 18.56 -22.09 3.62
C SER A 242 17.94 -21.81 2.24
N VAL A 243 16.85 -21.04 2.22
CA VAL A 243 16.27 -20.46 1.00
C VAL A 243 16.38 -18.94 1.07
N ARG A 244 16.84 -18.36 -0.03
CA ARG A 244 17.01 -16.91 -0.20
C ARG A 244 15.72 -16.28 -0.71
N PHE A 245 15.27 -15.22 -0.06
CA PHE A 245 14.11 -14.39 -0.40
C PHE A 245 14.54 -12.91 -0.51
N THR A 246 13.66 -12.04 -0.99
CA THR A 246 13.65 -10.64 -0.51
C THR A 246 12.84 -10.55 0.78
N ARG A 247 13.04 -9.49 1.58
CA ARG A 247 12.23 -9.23 2.78
C ARG A 247 10.73 -9.26 2.47
N VAL A 248 10.29 -8.63 1.38
CA VAL A 248 8.87 -8.61 0.95
C VAL A 248 8.35 -10.03 0.71
N LEU A 249 9.05 -10.85 -0.07
CA LEU A 249 8.65 -12.23 -0.36
C LEU A 249 8.62 -13.11 0.91
N TYR A 250 9.57 -12.92 1.83
CA TYR A 250 9.56 -13.62 3.11
C TYR A 250 8.37 -13.19 3.99
N ALA A 251 8.09 -11.89 4.09
CA ALA A 251 6.96 -11.36 4.86
C ALA A 251 5.60 -11.84 4.30
N GLN A 252 5.42 -11.79 2.98
CA GLN A 252 4.24 -12.35 2.28
C GLN A 252 4.03 -13.84 2.58
N LEU A 253 5.10 -14.61 2.83
CA LEU A 253 5.03 -16.04 3.13
C LEU A 253 4.83 -16.32 4.62
N LYS A 254 5.61 -15.70 5.51
CA LYS A 254 5.56 -15.92 6.97
C LYS A 254 4.23 -15.44 7.57
N SER A 255 3.81 -14.20 7.25
CA SER A 255 2.62 -13.55 7.84
C SER A 255 1.31 -14.30 7.61
N GLN A 256 1.21 -15.09 6.55
CA GLN A 256 -0.03 -15.75 6.18
C GLN A 256 -0.34 -16.99 7.02
N ARG A 257 -1.54 -16.99 7.60
CA ARG A 257 -2.16 -18.18 8.17
C ARG A 257 -2.69 -19.08 7.04
N PHE A 258 -2.30 -20.35 7.06
CA PHE A 258 -2.63 -21.32 6.02
C PHE A 258 -2.85 -22.70 6.65
N GLU A 259 -4.05 -23.25 6.53
CA GLU A 259 -4.33 -24.60 7.03
C GLU A 259 -3.55 -25.65 6.24
N PRO A 260 -2.87 -26.62 6.89
CA PRO A 260 -2.15 -27.67 6.19
C PRO A 260 -3.04 -28.46 5.23
N PRO A 261 -2.70 -28.55 3.92
CA PRO A 261 -3.45 -29.37 2.98
C PRO A 261 -3.44 -30.85 3.38
N PRO A 262 -4.40 -31.69 2.94
CA PRO A 262 -4.55 -33.06 3.42
C PRO A 262 -3.26 -33.94 3.40
N PRO A 263 -2.33 -33.81 2.43
CA PRO A 263 -1.02 -34.46 2.46
C PRO A 263 -0.12 -34.06 3.65
N TRP A 264 -0.19 -32.81 4.10
CA TRP A 264 0.67 -32.21 5.13
C TRP A 264 0.12 -32.38 6.56
N GLN A 265 -1.20 -32.53 6.73
CA GLN A 265 -1.86 -32.55 8.04
C GLN A 265 -1.29 -33.56 9.04
N ASN A 266 -0.91 -34.76 8.58
CA ASN A 266 -0.34 -35.78 9.46
C ASN A 266 1.10 -35.44 9.92
N ILE A 267 1.83 -34.67 9.11
CA ILE A 267 3.22 -34.32 9.35
C ILE A 267 3.27 -33.15 10.34
N MET A 268 2.47 -32.10 10.10
CA MET A 268 2.31 -30.98 11.05
C MET A 268 1.84 -31.46 12.43
N ARG A 269 0.80 -32.30 12.47
CA ARG A 269 0.33 -32.91 13.72
C ARG A 269 1.34 -33.84 14.40
N SER A 270 2.40 -34.26 13.71
CA SER A 270 3.48 -35.04 14.31
C SER A 270 4.57 -34.17 14.92
N SER A 271 4.82 -32.96 14.40
CA SER A 271 5.59 -31.93 15.10
C SER A 271 4.82 -31.41 16.32
N ASP A 272 3.54 -31.02 16.18
CA ASP A 272 2.73 -30.47 17.29
C ASP A 272 2.71 -31.40 18.51
N ARG A 273 2.53 -32.70 18.27
CA ARG A 273 2.42 -33.73 19.33
C ARG A 273 3.75 -34.13 19.95
N ASN A 274 4.86 -33.73 19.34
CA ASN A 274 6.20 -33.93 19.84
C ASN A 274 6.73 -32.68 20.58
N SER A 275 5.87 -31.73 20.98
CA SER A 275 6.27 -30.52 21.73
C SER A 275 6.10 -30.68 23.26
N PRO A 276 7.20 -30.92 24.00
CA PRO A 276 7.28 -30.74 25.44
C PRO A 276 8.11 -29.49 25.79
N SER A 277 7.66 -28.31 25.37
CA SER A 277 8.14 -26.98 25.83
C SER A 277 9.66 -26.77 25.78
N GLY A 278 10.18 -26.39 24.60
CA GLY A 278 11.58 -25.97 24.46
C GLY A 278 11.91 -25.34 23.09
N ASP A 279 12.71 -24.28 23.12
CA ASP A 279 13.03 -23.36 22.00
C ASP A 279 13.59 -24.03 20.73
N SER A 280 14.05 -25.28 20.80
CA SER A 280 14.50 -26.05 19.64
C SER A 280 13.34 -26.48 18.75
N ASP A 281 12.20 -26.82 19.36
CA ASP A 281 11.14 -27.58 18.70
C ASP A 281 10.16 -26.64 17.99
N ASP A 282 9.98 -25.43 18.53
CA ASP A 282 9.24 -24.33 17.88
C ASP A 282 9.96 -23.87 16.59
N LYS A 283 11.30 -23.84 16.58
CA LYS A 283 12.09 -23.62 15.36
C LYS A 283 11.92 -24.78 14.37
N ASP A 284 11.89 -26.00 14.90
CA ASP A 284 11.73 -27.21 14.10
C ASP A 284 10.36 -27.31 13.42
N PHE A 285 9.32 -26.72 14.02
CA PHE A 285 8.00 -26.46 13.45
C PHE A 285 7.99 -25.27 12.48
N SER A 286 8.59 -24.12 12.84
CA SER A 286 8.65 -22.92 11.99
C SER A 286 9.31 -23.20 10.62
N MET A 287 10.45 -23.91 10.62
CA MET A 287 11.11 -24.37 9.39
C MET A 287 10.20 -25.29 8.54
N LEU A 288 9.28 -26.01 9.17
CA LEU A 288 8.37 -26.95 8.50
C LEU A 288 7.13 -26.23 7.94
N ASP A 289 6.50 -25.31 8.68
CA ASP A 289 5.40 -24.47 8.17
C ASP A 289 5.86 -23.63 6.99
N LEU A 290 6.98 -22.92 7.13
CA LEU A 290 7.56 -22.13 6.04
C LEU A 290 7.90 -23.04 4.84
N GLY A 291 8.45 -24.23 5.08
CA GLY A 291 8.71 -25.24 4.05
C GLY A 291 7.45 -25.77 3.35
N MET A 292 6.34 -25.97 4.08
CA MET A 292 5.04 -26.32 3.52
C MET A 292 4.52 -25.20 2.61
N LYS A 293 4.59 -23.95 3.06
CA LYS A 293 4.13 -22.78 2.30
C LYS A 293 4.93 -22.63 0.99
N VAL A 294 6.26 -22.73 1.04
CA VAL A 294 7.12 -22.77 -0.16
C VAL A 294 6.70 -23.92 -1.10
N ALA A 295 6.56 -25.14 -0.58
CA ALA A 295 6.21 -26.30 -1.40
C ALA A 295 4.81 -26.21 -2.04
N CYS A 296 3.84 -25.65 -1.31
CA CYS A 296 2.50 -25.37 -1.85
C CYS A 296 2.55 -24.30 -2.96
N GLY A 297 3.35 -23.25 -2.79
CA GLY A 297 3.61 -22.25 -3.83
C GLY A 297 4.23 -22.86 -5.09
N PHE A 298 5.22 -23.74 -4.93
CA PHE A 298 5.86 -24.44 -6.06
C PHE A 298 4.94 -25.45 -6.75
N GLU A 299 4.04 -26.12 -6.03
CA GLU A 299 3.01 -26.98 -6.63
C GLU A 299 2.01 -26.17 -7.47
N MET A 300 1.58 -25.01 -6.96
CA MET A 300 0.69 -24.08 -7.70
C MET A 300 1.40 -23.45 -8.90
N LEU A 301 2.70 -23.15 -8.78
CA LEU A 301 3.55 -22.71 -9.88
C LEU A 301 3.68 -23.80 -10.96
N ALA A 302 3.98 -25.05 -10.59
CA ALA A 302 4.09 -26.16 -11.54
C ALA A 302 2.77 -26.43 -12.28
N ALA A 303 1.64 -26.40 -11.56
CA ALA A 303 0.31 -26.56 -12.15
C ALA A 303 -0.10 -25.43 -13.12
N SER A 304 0.56 -24.26 -13.05
CA SER A 304 0.28 -23.08 -13.88
C SER A 304 1.40 -22.74 -14.88
N ALA A 305 2.59 -23.33 -14.78
CA ALA A 305 3.78 -22.98 -15.55
C ALA A 305 3.56 -23.00 -17.08
N SER A 306 2.81 -23.98 -17.59
CA SER A 306 2.45 -24.09 -19.02
C SER A 306 1.56 -22.96 -19.56
N LYS A 307 1.04 -22.09 -18.68
CA LYS A 307 0.25 -20.90 -19.01
C LYS A 307 0.93 -19.60 -18.58
N SER A 308 2.03 -19.67 -17.84
CA SER A 308 2.69 -18.50 -17.28
C SER A 308 3.48 -17.75 -18.34
N LYS A 309 3.44 -16.41 -18.27
CA LYS A 309 4.35 -15.55 -19.05
C LYS A 309 5.74 -15.43 -18.42
N SER A 310 5.88 -15.81 -17.14
CA SER A 310 7.16 -15.72 -16.44
C SER A 310 8.15 -16.72 -17.02
N ARG A 311 9.24 -16.20 -17.58
CA ARG A 311 10.37 -17.00 -18.06
C ARG A 311 10.90 -17.94 -16.98
N VAL A 312 10.89 -17.52 -15.71
CA VAL A 312 11.38 -18.34 -14.59
C VAL A 312 10.46 -19.54 -14.33
N ALA A 313 9.13 -19.38 -14.48
CA ALA A 313 8.18 -20.49 -14.38
C ALA A 313 8.38 -21.53 -15.50
N VAL A 314 8.62 -21.08 -16.74
CA VAL A 314 8.95 -21.95 -17.88
C VAL A 314 10.29 -22.66 -17.66
N GLU A 315 11.30 -21.97 -17.13
CA GLU A 315 12.59 -22.56 -16.76
C GLU A 315 12.49 -23.60 -15.63
N VAL A 316 11.52 -23.50 -14.72
CA VAL A 316 11.21 -24.53 -13.72
C VAL A 316 10.49 -25.73 -14.36
N ALA A 317 9.57 -25.52 -15.30
CA ALA A 317 8.91 -26.61 -16.02
C ALA A 317 9.92 -27.47 -16.80
N MET A 318 10.88 -26.84 -17.49
CA MET A 318 11.97 -27.56 -18.18
C MET A 318 12.80 -28.41 -17.21
N LEU A 319 13.15 -27.89 -16.03
CA LEU A 319 13.87 -28.65 -15.00
C LEU A 319 13.05 -29.77 -14.34
N LEU A 320 11.71 -29.73 -14.47
CA LEU A 320 10.84 -30.83 -14.06
C LEU A 320 10.78 -31.91 -15.15
N GLU A 321 10.68 -31.51 -16.42
CA GLU A 321 10.74 -32.42 -17.58
C GLU A 321 12.09 -33.16 -17.62
N ASP A 322 13.22 -32.43 -17.51
CA ASP A 322 14.58 -33.02 -17.41
C ASP A 322 14.68 -34.08 -16.30
N LEU A 323 14.10 -33.79 -15.12
CA LEU A 323 14.16 -34.66 -13.94
C LEU A 323 13.20 -35.84 -14.01
N GLU A 324 12.14 -35.78 -14.82
CA GLU A 324 11.29 -36.92 -15.12
C GLU A 324 11.92 -37.88 -16.14
N GLU A 325 12.85 -37.41 -16.99
CA GLU A 325 13.68 -38.28 -17.85
C GLU A 325 14.87 -38.92 -17.09
N ASP A 326 15.62 -38.15 -16.29
CA ASP A 326 16.77 -38.66 -15.50
C ASP A 326 16.35 -39.49 -14.28
N GLY A 327 15.21 -39.14 -13.66
CA GLY A 327 14.67 -39.78 -12.45
C GLY A 327 15.44 -39.49 -11.16
N ASP A 328 15.04 -40.16 -10.07
CA ASP A 328 15.52 -39.89 -8.70
C ASP A 328 17.05 -39.99 -8.51
N GLN A 329 17.78 -40.60 -9.45
CA GLN A 329 19.25 -40.70 -9.42
C GLN A 329 19.96 -39.37 -9.68
N ALA A 330 19.27 -38.36 -10.23
CA ALA A 330 19.78 -37.00 -10.38
C ALA A 330 19.57 -36.13 -9.12
N LEU A 331 18.88 -36.64 -8.09
CA LEU A 331 18.66 -35.89 -6.85
C LEU A 331 19.91 -35.86 -5.95
N PRO A 332 20.23 -34.71 -5.34
CA PRO A 332 21.44 -34.53 -4.54
C PRO A 332 21.36 -35.26 -3.19
N SER A 333 22.42 -35.97 -2.81
CA SER A 333 22.53 -36.63 -1.52
C SER A 333 22.68 -35.65 -0.35
N ASP A 334 22.41 -36.09 0.88
CA ASP A 334 22.57 -35.27 2.09
C ASP A 334 23.99 -34.73 2.29
N VAL A 335 25.00 -35.40 1.71
CA VAL A 335 26.41 -34.96 1.76
C VAL A 335 26.65 -33.82 0.78
N GLU A 336 26.03 -33.87 -0.41
CA GLU A 336 26.13 -32.82 -1.42
C GLU A 336 25.33 -31.58 -1.01
N ILE A 337 24.13 -31.75 -0.46
CA ILE A 337 23.32 -30.64 0.08
C ILE A 337 24.09 -29.89 1.19
N LYS A 338 24.77 -30.62 2.09
CA LYS A 338 25.63 -30.03 3.13
C LYS A 338 26.91 -29.36 2.61
N SER A 339 27.20 -29.47 1.31
CA SER A 339 28.31 -28.77 0.65
C SER A 339 27.87 -27.54 -0.14
N TRP A 340 26.58 -27.18 -0.11
CA TRP A 340 26.06 -25.98 -0.76
C TRP A 340 26.40 -24.71 0.04
N ASP A 341 26.72 -23.64 -0.69
CA ASP A 341 26.96 -22.31 -0.11
C ASP A 341 25.74 -21.82 0.69
N ASP A 342 25.97 -21.15 1.82
CA ASP A 342 24.96 -20.61 2.74
C ASP A 342 23.91 -21.63 3.28
N VAL A 343 24.08 -22.94 3.14
CA VAL A 343 23.02 -23.92 3.46
C VAL A 343 22.55 -23.93 4.94
N GLU A 344 23.42 -23.50 5.87
CA GLU A 344 23.10 -23.34 7.30
C GLU A 344 22.74 -21.89 7.70
N ARG A 345 22.71 -20.94 6.75
CA ARG A 345 22.39 -19.53 7.00
C ARG A 345 20.91 -19.38 7.40
N ASP A 346 20.70 -18.69 8.51
CA ASP A 346 19.40 -18.30 9.06
C ASP A 346 19.56 -16.83 9.46
N ASP A 347 18.94 -15.93 8.71
CA ASP A 347 18.95 -14.49 9.00
C ASP A 347 17.87 -14.16 10.03
N ASP A 348 18.12 -13.15 10.85
CA ASP A 348 17.16 -12.71 11.87
C ASP A 348 15.89 -12.13 11.24
N ASP A 349 14.74 -12.45 11.84
CA ASP A 349 13.40 -12.10 11.37
C ASP A 349 12.65 -11.13 12.29
N SER A 350 13.28 -10.64 13.37
CA SER A 350 12.68 -9.67 14.32
C SER A 350 12.35 -8.31 13.70
N TRP A 351 12.88 -8.00 12.51
CA TRP A 351 12.49 -6.83 11.72
C TRP A 351 11.03 -6.87 11.24
N MET A 352 10.34 -8.02 11.35
CA MET A 352 8.90 -8.13 11.14
C MET A 352 8.07 -7.83 12.41
N ASP A 353 8.68 -7.91 13.59
CA ASP A 353 7.98 -7.84 14.88
C ASP A 353 7.82 -6.39 15.31
N VAL A 354 6.81 -5.72 14.73
CA VAL A 354 6.47 -4.33 15.05
C VAL A 354 5.69 -4.28 16.36
N ASN A 355 6.37 -3.98 17.46
CA ASN A 355 5.71 -3.63 18.72
C ASN A 355 5.10 -2.22 18.64
N TYR A 356 3.80 -2.12 18.87
CA TYR A 356 3.04 -0.86 18.85
C TYR A 356 3.43 0.07 20.01
N ASP A 357 3.71 -0.47 21.21
CA ASP A 357 4.13 0.33 22.37
C ASP A 357 5.50 1.00 22.14
N ASP A 358 6.44 0.28 21.53
CA ASP A 358 7.76 0.83 21.16
C ASP A 358 7.65 1.87 20.03
N PHE A 359 6.64 1.77 19.17
CA PHE A 359 6.33 2.76 18.15
C PHE A 359 5.78 4.05 18.76
N GLU A 360 4.76 3.97 19.64
CA GLU A 360 4.25 5.14 20.36
C GLU A 360 5.36 5.80 21.19
N GLN A 361 6.19 5.03 21.91
CA GLN A 361 7.23 5.60 22.77
C GLN A 361 8.36 6.33 22.01
N GLU A 362 8.76 5.85 20.82
CA GLU A 362 9.77 6.52 19.98
C GLU A 362 9.20 7.76 19.27
N LEU A 363 7.90 7.76 18.95
CA LEU A 363 7.17 8.90 18.34
C LEU A 363 6.89 10.00 19.38
N ASP A 364 6.57 9.63 20.61
CA ASP A 364 6.52 10.45 21.83
C ASP A 364 7.90 11.01 22.27
N GLY A 365 8.96 10.72 21.50
CA GLY A 365 10.31 11.29 21.68
C GLY A 365 11.05 10.84 22.95
N LYS A 366 10.43 10.00 23.78
CA LYS A 366 10.93 9.58 25.11
C LYS A 366 12.01 8.50 25.00
N LYS A 367 13.20 8.92 24.53
CA LYS A 367 14.43 8.10 24.44
C LYS A 367 14.63 7.17 25.65
N ASN A 368 14.41 5.88 25.43
CA ASN A 368 14.73 4.83 26.41
C ASN A 368 16.23 4.83 26.73
N GLN A 369 16.58 5.06 28.00
CA GLN A 369 17.97 4.90 28.47
C GLN A 369 18.39 3.42 28.57
N SER A 370 17.43 2.50 28.52
CA SER A 370 17.63 1.07 28.33
C SER A 370 17.68 0.73 26.83
N GLY A 371 18.88 0.50 26.29
CA GLY A 371 19.09 0.12 24.88
C GLY A 371 18.64 -1.31 24.54
N LYS A 372 17.35 -1.60 24.77
CA LYS A 372 16.69 -2.90 24.54
C LYS A 372 15.18 -2.78 24.25
N SER A 373 14.77 -1.71 23.57
CA SER A 373 13.96 -1.87 22.36
C SER A 373 14.24 -0.69 21.44
N ALA A 374 14.16 -0.92 20.13
CA ALA A 374 14.36 0.09 19.11
C ALA A 374 13.49 -0.30 17.92
N PHE A 375 12.52 0.55 17.59
CA PHE A 375 11.66 0.33 16.44
C PHE A 375 12.53 0.30 15.16
N GLY A 376 12.59 -0.85 14.47
CA GLY A 376 13.29 -1.02 13.19
C GLY A 376 14.81 -0.74 13.19
N ASP A 377 15.40 -0.74 11.98
CA ASP A 377 16.74 -0.18 11.76
C ASP A 377 16.65 1.37 11.79
N SER A 378 17.75 2.01 12.14
CA SER A 378 18.00 3.45 12.06
C SER A 378 17.52 4.13 10.78
N THR A 379 17.52 3.43 9.63
CA THR A 379 16.96 3.93 8.37
C THR A 379 15.43 3.99 8.39
N ALA A 380 14.76 2.97 8.92
CA ALA A 380 13.29 2.96 9.05
C ALA A 380 12.80 4.04 10.02
N GLN A 381 13.58 4.32 11.09
CA GLN A 381 13.30 5.44 12.01
C GLN A 381 13.42 6.81 11.30
N ALA A 382 14.43 6.99 10.44
CA ALA A 382 14.58 8.21 9.66
C ALA A 382 13.45 8.38 8.63
N ASP A 383 13.10 7.30 7.92
CA ASP A 383 12.04 7.29 6.91
C ASP A 383 10.66 7.56 7.55
N LEU A 384 10.37 7.01 8.74
CA LEU A 384 9.16 7.32 9.50
C LEU A 384 9.09 8.77 9.98
N ARG A 385 10.17 9.29 10.56
CA ARG A 385 10.25 10.72 10.96
C ARG A 385 10.02 11.63 9.75
N LYS A 386 10.50 11.22 8.56
CA LYS A 386 10.22 11.91 7.30
C LYS A 386 8.75 11.83 6.89
N ILE A 387 8.12 10.65 6.95
CA ILE A 387 6.68 10.46 6.68
C ILE A 387 5.82 11.34 7.60
N VAL A 388 6.12 11.38 8.91
CA VAL A 388 5.41 12.24 9.87
C VAL A 388 5.55 13.72 9.49
N SER A 389 6.77 14.20 9.19
CA SER A 389 6.98 15.59 8.76
C SER A 389 6.31 15.95 7.42
N ARG A 390 6.09 14.96 6.53
CA ARG A 390 5.31 15.16 5.28
C ARG A 390 3.81 15.21 5.57
N PHE A 391 3.31 14.40 6.49
CA PHE A 391 1.91 14.42 6.92
C PHE A 391 1.56 15.71 7.68
N GLU A 392 2.44 16.16 8.58
CA GLU A 392 2.37 17.47 9.24
C GLU A 392 2.30 18.61 8.21
N ALA A 393 3.22 18.62 7.24
CA ALA A 393 3.24 19.64 6.19
C ALA A 393 2.02 19.60 5.24
N PHE A 394 1.38 18.44 5.08
CA PHE A 394 0.12 18.29 4.33
C PHE A 394 -1.09 18.79 5.12
N LEU A 395 -1.17 18.49 6.42
CA LEU A 395 -2.24 18.99 7.30
C LEU A 395 -2.15 20.49 7.57
N ASN A 396 -0.92 21.03 7.57
CA ASN A 396 -0.64 22.45 7.74
C ASN A 396 -0.51 23.21 6.40
N ASP A 397 -0.94 22.62 5.28
CA ASP A 397 -1.08 23.36 4.02
C ASP A 397 -2.39 24.16 4.02
N ASP A 398 -2.29 25.48 4.02
CA ASP A 398 -3.43 26.42 3.97
C ASP A 398 -4.33 26.18 2.72
N GLN A 399 -3.88 25.43 1.71
CA GLN A 399 -4.70 25.02 0.56
C GLN A 399 -5.81 24.00 0.94
N ALA A 400 -5.69 23.28 2.07
CA ALA A 400 -6.69 22.32 2.56
C ALA A 400 -7.81 22.99 3.40
N GLY A 401 -8.12 24.27 3.11
CA GLY A 401 -9.05 25.10 3.86
C GLY A 401 -10.53 24.69 3.77
N LEU A 402 -11.36 25.34 4.58
CA LEU A 402 -12.78 24.97 4.77
C LEU A 402 -13.69 25.28 3.57
N ASP A 403 -13.22 26.06 2.59
CA ASP A 403 -13.88 26.26 1.29
C ASP A 403 -13.60 25.11 0.28
N GLY A 404 -12.70 24.17 0.62
CA GLY A 404 -12.25 23.09 -0.26
C GLY A 404 -11.17 23.54 -1.25
N ALA A 405 -10.81 22.64 -2.16
CA ALA A 405 -9.95 23.02 -3.29
C ALA A 405 -10.71 24.01 -4.18
N GLU A 406 -10.10 25.17 -4.45
CA GLU A 406 -10.65 26.13 -5.41
C GLU A 406 -10.79 25.43 -6.76
N LEU A 407 -12.04 25.26 -7.22
CA LEU A 407 -12.35 24.81 -8.57
C LEU A 407 -11.99 25.94 -9.54
N ASP A 408 -10.70 25.99 -9.89
CA ASP A 408 -10.16 26.81 -10.98
C ASP A 408 -11.08 26.64 -12.19
N GLU A 409 -11.62 27.76 -12.69
CA GLU A 409 -12.88 27.77 -13.45
C GLU A 409 -12.82 26.80 -14.65
N MET A 410 -13.85 25.96 -14.80
CA MET A 410 -13.92 24.96 -15.87
C MET A 410 -13.75 25.63 -17.24
N ASP A 411 -12.64 25.35 -17.93
CA ASP A 411 -12.46 25.76 -19.31
C ASP A 411 -13.60 25.13 -20.15
N GLU A 412 -14.32 25.96 -20.92
CA GLU A 412 -15.30 25.49 -21.90
C GLU A 412 -14.54 24.77 -23.03
N ASP A 413 -14.85 23.49 -23.29
CA ASP A 413 -14.25 22.69 -24.37
C ASP A 413 -14.67 23.24 -25.76
N ASP A 414 -13.90 24.20 -26.29
CA ASP A 414 -14.07 24.86 -27.61
C ASP A 414 -13.62 23.94 -28.78
N ASP A 415 -14.21 22.75 -28.87
CA ASP A 415 -13.96 21.73 -29.91
C ASP A 415 -14.99 21.83 -31.07
N ASP A 416 -15.02 22.99 -31.72
CA ASP A 416 -15.93 23.34 -32.84
C ASP A 416 -15.40 22.76 -34.18
N ASP A 417 -15.87 21.57 -34.61
CA ASP A 417 -16.19 21.29 -36.04
C ASP A 417 -16.86 19.91 -36.36
N GLU A 418 -17.94 19.98 -37.16
CA GLU A 418 -18.56 18.97 -38.06
C GLU A 418 -19.22 17.64 -37.55
N ASP A 419 -20.52 17.75 -37.24
CA ASP A 419 -21.67 16.87 -37.64
C ASP A 419 -21.74 15.35 -37.32
N TYR A 420 -22.79 14.93 -36.59
CA TYR A 420 -23.99 14.28 -37.22
C TYR A 420 -25.18 14.03 -36.26
N ASP A 421 -26.14 14.97 -36.27
CA ASP A 421 -27.63 14.84 -36.22
C ASP A 421 -28.42 14.01 -35.15
N ASP A 422 -29.46 14.67 -34.61
CA ASP A 422 -30.74 14.19 -34.03
C ASP A 422 -30.79 13.24 -32.78
N SER A 423 -30.97 13.83 -31.58
CA SER A 423 -32.28 13.73 -30.88
C SER A 423 -32.42 14.74 -29.72
N GLU A 424 -33.52 15.50 -29.67
CA GLU A 424 -33.84 16.42 -28.56
C GLU A 424 -34.43 15.72 -27.33
N SER A 425 -33.88 16.00 -26.14
CA SER A 425 -34.64 15.97 -24.88
C SER A 425 -34.07 16.98 -23.87
N GLU A 426 -34.91 17.90 -23.38
CA GLU A 426 -34.54 18.91 -22.37
C GLU A 426 -34.17 18.27 -21.02
N ASP A 427 -32.87 18.15 -20.71
CA ASP A 427 -32.43 18.03 -19.32
C ASP A 427 -32.52 19.39 -18.63
N ARG A 428 -33.38 19.48 -17.61
CA ARG A 428 -33.56 20.71 -16.82
C ARG A 428 -32.71 20.66 -15.57
N GLU A 429 -31.98 21.74 -15.33
CA GLU A 429 -31.19 21.98 -14.13
C GLU A 429 -32.01 21.69 -12.86
N VAL A 430 -31.57 20.71 -12.08
CA VAL A 430 -32.20 20.34 -10.81
C VAL A 430 -31.62 21.22 -9.71
N SER A 431 -32.26 22.35 -9.43
CA SER A 431 -31.90 23.20 -8.29
C SER A 431 -32.27 22.51 -6.97
N PHE A 432 -31.30 22.42 -6.06
CA PHE A 432 -31.41 21.66 -4.81
C PHE A 432 -32.07 22.50 -3.70
N ASP A 433 -33.35 22.23 -3.39
CA ASP A 433 -34.05 22.89 -2.28
C ASP A 433 -33.75 22.20 -0.94
N GLU A 434 -32.81 22.80 -0.20
CA GLU A 434 -32.40 22.43 1.15
C GLU A 434 -33.59 22.24 2.12
N GLN A 435 -34.69 22.98 1.94
CA GLN A 435 -35.86 22.94 2.84
C GLN A 435 -36.82 21.78 2.55
N GLU A 436 -36.71 21.12 1.40
CA GLU A 436 -37.39 19.85 1.10
C GLU A 436 -36.54 18.67 1.63
N PHE A 437 -35.23 18.70 1.39
CA PHE A 437 -34.28 17.70 1.90
C PHE A 437 -34.29 17.63 3.44
N ALA A 438 -34.25 18.78 4.13
CA ALA A 438 -34.35 18.85 5.59
C ALA A 438 -35.71 18.39 6.13
N ARG A 439 -36.78 18.42 5.32
CA ARG A 439 -38.09 17.83 5.69
C ARG A 439 -38.04 16.31 5.59
N MET A 440 -37.55 15.77 4.47
CA MET A 440 -37.44 14.32 4.26
C MET A 440 -36.55 13.65 5.31
N MET A 441 -35.40 14.26 5.65
CA MET A 441 -34.51 13.75 6.70
C MET A 441 -35.16 13.78 8.10
N LYS A 442 -36.03 14.76 8.37
CA LYS A 442 -36.74 14.89 9.65
C LYS A 442 -37.91 13.91 9.80
N GLU A 443 -38.56 13.57 8.69
CA GLU A 443 -39.56 12.50 8.61
C GLU A 443 -38.91 11.12 8.81
N MET A 444 -37.76 10.88 8.18
CA MET A 444 -36.97 9.66 8.37
C MET A 444 -36.37 9.51 9.77
N MET A 445 -36.17 10.63 10.49
CA MET A 445 -35.76 10.67 11.91
C MET A 445 -36.94 10.60 12.91
N GLY A 446 -38.17 10.33 12.45
CA GLY A 446 -39.28 9.89 13.32
C GLY A 446 -39.91 10.95 14.22
N PHE A 447 -39.70 12.24 13.98
CA PHE A 447 -40.30 13.31 14.80
C PHE A 447 -41.80 13.52 14.45
N PRO A 448 -42.71 13.58 15.45
CA PRO A 448 -44.14 13.72 15.18
C PRO A 448 -44.52 15.14 14.73
N SER A 449 -44.92 15.27 13.46
CA SER A 449 -45.46 16.50 12.88
C SER A 449 -46.86 16.82 13.41
N THR A 450 -46.99 17.86 14.24
CA THR A 450 -48.28 18.31 14.77
C THR A 450 -49.03 19.22 13.79
N GLU A 451 -50.10 18.72 13.18
CA GLU A 451 -51.01 19.52 12.34
C GLU A 451 -51.90 20.49 13.15
N THR A 452 -52.26 21.62 12.52
CA THR A 452 -53.65 22.14 12.58
C THR A 452 -54.01 22.90 11.30
N ASP A 453 -54.85 22.27 10.46
CA ASP A 453 -55.91 22.83 9.61
C ASP A 453 -55.82 24.25 8.97
N ALA A 454 -56.05 24.31 7.64
CA ALA A 454 -57.28 24.93 7.10
C ALA A 454 -57.48 24.78 5.55
N ASN A 455 -57.95 23.60 5.12
CA ASN A 455 -59.05 23.43 4.15
C ASN A 455 -59.12 24.30 2.85
N LYS A 456 -58.87 23.67 1.67
CA LYS A 456 -59.83 23.74 0.54
C LYS A 456 -59.70 22.63 -0.52
N SER A 457 -60.82 21.96 -0.77
CA SER A 457 -60.98 20.88 -1.77
C SER A 457 -61.05 21.37 -3.23
N ARG A 458 -60.49 20.57 -4.16
CA ARG A 458 -61.04 20.33 -5.51
C ARG A 458 -60.60 18.95 -6.04
N THR A 459 -61.27 18.47 -7.10
CA THR A 459 -61.38 17.01 -7.38
C THR A 459 -61.13 16.66 -8.85
N MET A 460 -60.81 15.37 -9.08
CA MET A 460 -61.04 14.55 -10.29
C MET A 460 -59.98 14.49 -11.43
N LYS A 461 -59.65 13.23 -11.76
CA LYS A 461 -59.28 12.64 -13.08
C LYS A 461 -57.82 12.73 -13.59
N GLY A 462 -57.09 11.64 -13.36
CA GLY A 462 -56.22 10.98 -14.35
C GLY A 462 -56.67 9.52 -14.53
N LYS A 463 -56.46 8.90 -15.71
CA LYS A 463 -56.77 7.48 -15.94
C LYS A 463 -55.47 6.66 -16.01
N GLY A 464 -55.39 5.58 -15.24
CA GLY A 464 -54.49 4.47 -15.57
C GLY A 464 -55.02 3.65 -16.75
N LYS A 465 -54.16 2.82 -17.34
CA LYS A 465 -54.55 1.77 -18.30
C LYS A 465 -53.55 0.61 -18.24
N GLU A 466 -54.06 -0.60 -18.02
CA GLU A 466 -53.35 -1.89 -18.10
C GLU A 466 -52.96 -2.18 -19.57
N VAL A 467 -52.09 -3.13 -19.93
CA VAL A 467 -51.95 -4.59 -19.64
C VAL A 467 -50.54 -5.05 -20.09
N SER A 468 -49.92 -6.18 -19.71
CA SER A 468 -50.23 -7.36 -18.85
C SER A 468 -48.85 -7.98 -18.40
N PHE A 469 -48.56 -9.25 -18.06
CA PHE A 469 -49.21 -10.57 -18.22
C PHE A 469 -48.66 -11.65 -17.26
N ASP A 470 -49.59 -12.50 -16.81
CA ASP A 470 -49.52 -13.82 -16.14
C ASP A 470 -48.28 -14.30 -15.36
N SER A 471 -48.56 -14.80 -14.15
CA SER A 471 -47.61 -15.38 -13.20
C SER A 471 -47.44 -16.89 -13.41
N ARG A 472 -46.35 -17.45 -12.86
CA ARG A 472 -46.43 -18.79 -12.26
C ARG A 472 -45.44 -18.94 -11.10
N LYS A 473 -46.01 -19.33 -9.95
CA LYS A 473 -45.40 -19.51 -8.62
C LYS A 473 -43.96 -20.02 -8.61
N ASP A 474 -43.22 -19.59 -7.58
CA ASP A 474 -42.92 -20.49 -6.46
C ASP A 474 -43.28 -19.80 -5.12
N ALA A 475 -43.37 -20.57 -4.04
CA ALA A 475 -43.92 -20.13 -2.75
C ALA A 475 -43.02 -20.57 -1.59
N ALA A 476 -41.95 -19.81 -1.36
CA ALA A 476 -40.89 -20.14 -0.40
C ALA A 476 -40.31 -18.91 0.33
N GLN A 477 -40.86 -17.70 0.14
CA GLN A 477 -40.37 -16.47 0.80
C GLN A 477 -41.20 -16.12 2.06
N ASP A 478 -42.48 -16.51 2.10
CA ASP A 478 -43.40 -16.22 3.21
C ASP A 478 -42.97 -16.84 4.58
N GLU A 479 -42.01 -17.78 4.59
CA GLU A 479 -41.48 -18.40 5.83
C GLU A 479 -40.22 -17.68 6.36
N GLU A 480 -39.39 -17.06 5.51
CA GLU A 480 -38.15 -16.38 5.94
C GLU A 480 -38.43 -15.04 6.64
N ASP A 481 -39.31 -14.21 6.07
CA ASP A 481 -39.74 -12.93 6.68
C ASP A 481 -40.35 -13.17 8.08
N ASP A 482 -41.12 -14.25 8.22
CA ASP A 482 -41.81 -14.63 9.45
C ASP A 482 -40.81 -15.11 10.53
N GLU A 483 -39.66 -15.70 10.16
CA GLU A 483 -38.56 -16.01 11.10
C GLU A 483 -37.72 -14.78 11.46
N ILE A 484 -37.42 -13.91 10.50
CA ILE A 484 -36.68 -12.65 10.73
C ILE A 484 -37.42 -11.75 11.73
N GLN A 485 -38.76 -11.64 11.61
CA GLN A 485 -39.55 -10.84 12.54
C GLN A 485 -39.53 -11.41 13.97
N LYS A 486 -39.53 -12.74 14.14
CA LYS A 486 -39.41 -13.39 15.46
C LYS A 486 -38.01 -13.21 16.07
N LEU A 487 -36.96 -13.16 15.24
CA LEU A 487 -35.60 -12.89 15.70
C LEU A 487 -35.44 -11.45 16.19
N ALA A 488 -36.08 -10.49 15.51
CA ALA A 488 -36.12 -9.09 15.94
C ALA A 488 -36.86 -8.91 17.29
N GLU A 489 -38.01 -9.56 17.48
CA GLU A 489 -38.75 -9.54 18.76
C GLU A 489 -37.94 -10.15 19.93
N LEU A 490 -37.11 -11.16 19.66
CA LEU A 490 -36.18 -11.72 20.65
C LEU A 490 -35.06 -10.74 21.01
N MET A 491 -34.42 -10.13 20.01
CA MET A 491 -33.34 -9.16 20.22
C MET A 491 -33.81 -7.89 20.96
N GLU A 492 -34.97 -7.36 20.61
CA GLU A 492 -35.58 -6.22 21.34
C GLU A 492 -35.81 -6.56 22.82
N LYS A 493 -36.19 -7.80 23.11
CA LYS A 493 -36.48 -8.26 24.48
C LYS A 493 -35.23 -8.40 25.34
N GLU A 494 -34.14 -8.95 24.79
CA GLU A 494 -32.85 -9.04 25.48
C GLU A 494 -32.25 -7.63 25.73
N LEU A 495 -32.34 -6.72 24.76
CA LEU A 495 -31.89 -5.33 24.89
C LEU A 495 -32.71 -4.54 25.94
N ASN A 496 -34.00 -4.84 26.07
CA ASN A 496 -34.85 -4.26 27.11
C ASN A 496 -34.56 -4.85 28.51
N GLU A 497 -34.26 -6.15 28.64
CA GLU A 497 -33.84 -6.73 29.94
C GLU A 497 -32.47 -6.18 30.39
N HIS A 498 -31.54 -5.92 29.45
CA HIS A 498 -30.30 -5.21 29.73
C HIS A 498 -30.47 -3.69 29.92
N GLY A 499 -31.68 -3.15 29.76
CA GLY A 499 -32.04 -1.77 30.11
C GLY A 499 -31.51 -0.69 29.18
N ALA A 500 -31.00 -1.05 28.00
CA ALA A 500 -30.33 -0.13 27.07
C ALA A 500 -31.25 0.95 26.45
N LEU A 501 -32.58 0.74 26.50
CA LEU A 501 -33.59 1.58 25.85
C LEU A 501 -34.44 2.45 26.82
N ASN A 502 -34.05 2.56 28.09
CA ASN A 502 -34.78 3.38 29.08
C ASN A 502 -34.50 4.89 28.94
N LEU A 503 -35.20 5.53 27.99
CA LEU A 503 -35.18 6.99 27.77
C LEU A 503 -36.10 7.76 28.73
N ASP A 504 -35.79 7.77 30.04
CA ASP A 504 -36.32 8.81 30.95
C ASP A 504 -35.43 9.00 32.21
N PRO A 505 -34.84 10.20 32.47
CA PRO A 505 -33.82 10.38 33.49
C PRO A 505 -34.39 10.62 34.92
N THR A 506 -34.42 9.58 35.75
CA THR A 506 -34.83 9.73 37.16
C THR A 506 -33.79 10.48 38.02
N PRO A 507 -34.19 11.41 38.91
CA PRO A 507 -33.32 12.49 39.39
C PRO A 507 -32.40 12.12 40.58
N THR A 508 -31.62 11.04 40.47
CA THR A 508 -30.87 10.48 41.62
C THR A 508 -29.33 10.50 41.47
N LYS A 509 -28.77 10.87 40.31
CA LYS A 509 -27.30 11.07 40.12
C LYS A 509 -26.85 12.54 40.02
N LEU A 510 -27.77 13.50 39.90
CA LEU A 510 -27.49 14.96 39.92
C LEU A 510 -27.10 15.52 41.31
N ARG A 511 -26.70 14.65 42.25
CA ARG A 511 -26.42 14.98 43.66
C ARG A 511 -24.97 14.73 44.10
N ALA A 512 -24.08 14.34 43.17
CA ALA A 512 -22.62 14.30 43.39
C ALA A 512 -21.89 15.49 42.73
N LEU A 513 -22.53 16.15 41.76
CA LEU A 513 -21.98 17.30 41.00
C LEU A 513 -22.47 18.67 41.53
N ARG A 514 -23.15 18.71 42.68
CA ARG A 514 -23.84 19.91 43.19
C ARG A 514 -23.56 20.25 44.66
N ASP A 515 -22.33 19.97 45.12
CA ASP A 515 -21.78 20.39 46.43
C ASP A 515 -20.46 21.18 46.31
N LYS A 516 -20.12 21.70 45.11
CA LYS A 516 -18.96 22.58 44.87
C LYS A 516 -19.28 23.87 44.09
N ALA A 517 -20.55 24.19 43.88
CA ALA A 517 -20.97 25.30 43.02
C ALA A 517 -22.10 26.16 43.61
N SER A 518 -21.96 26.60 44.87
CA SER A 518 -22.84 27.63 45.45
C SER A 518 -22.29 28.27 46.74
N GLU A 519 -21.29 29.13 46.65
CA GLU A 519 -21.22 30.31 47.53
C GLU A 519 -21.09 31.61 46.72
N VAL A 520 -22.25 32.25 46.59
CA VAL A 520 -22.50 33.70 46.64
C VAL A 520 -21.68 34.61 45.69
N SER A 521 -22.37 35.12 44.67
CA SER A 521 -22.02 36.36 43.98
C SER A 521 -22.52 37.60 44.72
N THR A 522 -21.78 38.72 44.62
CA THR A 522 -22.23 40.14 44.43
C THR A 522 -21.16 41.13 44.93
N GLY A 523 -20.92 42.21 44.17
CA GLY A 523 -20.03 43.31 44.58
C GLY A 523 -19.45 44.10 43.40
N GLU A 524 -19.79 45.39 43.29
CA GLU A 524 -19.33 46.30 42.23
C GLU A 524 -18.05 47.11 42.63
N PRO A 525 -17.35 47.78 41.69
CA PRO A 525 -15.95 48.20 41.84
C PRO A 525 -15.75 49.59 42.47
N SER A 526 -14.53 49.89 42.98
CA SER A 526 -13.88 51.23 42.79
C SER A 526 -12.46 51.43 43.41
N THR A 527 -11.47 51.62 42.53
CA THR A 527 -10.39 52.66 42.61
C THR A 527 -9.27 52.67 43.67
N LYS A 528 -8.12 53.27 43.26
CA LYS A 528 -7.01 53.89 44.04
C LYS A 528 -5.86 53.02 44.61
N ALA A 529 -4.92 52.73 43.71
CA ALA A 529 -3.50 53.16 43.75
C ALA A 529 -2.80 53.48 45.10
N ILE A 530 -1.59 52.90 45.28
CA ILE A 530 -0.29 53.58 45.49
C ILE A 530 0.85 52.52 45.36
N ALA A 531 2.06 52.93 45.01
CA ALA A 531 3.29 52.10 44.86
C ALA A 531 4.46 52.75 45.67
N PRO A 532 5.76 52.43 45.50
CA PRO A 532 6.44 51.22 44.97
C PRO A 532 7.60 50.69 45.88
N THR A 533 7.96 49.40 45.79
CA THR A 533 9.28 48.80 46.17
C THR A 533 9.22 47.27 45.97
N GLN A 534 10.29 46.51 45.70
CA GLN A 534 11.57 46.74 44.98
C GLN A 534 12.26 45.35 44.87
N LEU A 535 12.93 45.07 43.74
CA LEU A 535 13.99 44.06 43.55
C LEU A 535 13.64 42.54 43.52
N ASP A 536 14.04 41.95 42.37
CA ASP A 536 14.83 40.73 42.15
C ASP A 536 14.20 39.31 42.04
N GLU A 537 14.48 38.74 40.85
CA GLU A 537 14.86 37.36 40.48
C GLU A 537 13.83 36.20 40.37
N GLU A 538 13.76 35.68 39.12
CA GLU A 538 13.60 34.29 38.66
C GLU A 538 12.48 33.39 39.22
N GLN A 539 11.45 33.15 38.38
CA GLN A 539 11.00 31.78 38.08
C GLN A 539 10.23 31.70 36.75
N ASP A 540 10.34 30.54 36.09
CA ASP A 540 9.80 30.28 34.75
C ASP A 540 8.26 30.19 34.72
N SER A 541 7.72 30.40 33.52
CA SER A 541 6.33 30.09 33.19
C SER A 541 6.29 29.01 32.09
N ASP A 542 6.57 27.77 32.47
CA ASP A 542 6.23 26.61 31.65
C ASP A 542 4.70 26.54 31.51
N ALA A 543 4.21 27.07 30.39
CA ALA A 543 2.91 26.71 29.85
C ALA A 543 3.19 25.58 28.84
N GLU A 544 2.92 24.34 29.23
CA GLU A 544 2.98 23.20 28.31
C GLU A 544 2.03 23.47 27.14
N GLU A 545 2.58 23.65 25.93
CA GLU A 545 1.79 23.62 24.71
C GLU A 545 1.25 22.20 24.56
N VAL A 546 -0.08 22.07 24.42
CA VAL A 546 -0.72 20.76 24.32
C VAL A 546 -0.51 20.25 22.91
N ASP A 547 0.39 19.28 22.73
CA ASP A 547 0.66 18.65 21.43
C ASP A 547 -0.65 18.19 20.78
N VAL A 548 -1.01 18.89 19.69
CA VAL A 548 -2.18 18.60 18.88
C VAL A 548 -1.99 17.26 18.17
N ASP A 549 -0.74 16.96 17.81
CA ASP A 549 -0.34 15.78 17.03
C ASP A 549 -0.61 14.47 17.76
N TYR A 550 -0.26 14.37 19.06
CA TYR A 550 -0.59 13.19 19.87
C TYR A 550 -2.10 12.94 19.90
N ASN A 551 -2.89 13.99 20.12
CA ASN A 551 -4.34 13.88 20.17
C ASN A 551 -4.95 13.54 18.81
N LEU A 552 -4.43 14.08 17.70
CA LEU A 552 -4.91 13.78 16.36
C LEU A 552 -4.58 12.35 15.93
N ALA A 553 -3.32 11.93 16.09
CA ALA A 553 -2.88 10.56 15.78
C ALA A 553 -3.66 9.54 16.62
N LYS A 554 -3.80 9.78 17.93
CA LYS A 554 -4.58 8.95 18.84
C LYS A 554 -6.05 8.85 18.43
N ASN A 555 -6.70 9.96 18.11
CA ASN A 555 -8.11 9.95 17.68
C ASN A 555 -8.30 9.18 16.35
N LEU A 556 -7.34 9.24 15.42
CA LEU A 556 -7.35 8.45 14.18
C LEU A 556 -7.15 6.95 14.46
N LEU A 557 -6.20 6.59 15.33
CA LEU A 557 -5.92 5.21 15.71
C LEU A 557 -7.05 4.59 16.55
N GLU A 558 -7.64 5.33 17.47
CA GLU A 558 -8.83 4.92 18.24
C GLU A 558 -10.08 4.81 17.34
N SER A 559 -10.19 5.67 16.32
CA SER A 559 -11.21 5.54 15.26
C SER A 559 -11.00 4.28 14.40
N PHE A 560 -9.76 3.92 14.07
CA PHE A 560 -9.47 2.68 13.32
C PHE A 560 -9.66 1.43 14.18
N LYS A 561 -9.25 1.46 15.46
CA LYS A 561 -9.42 0.37 16.43
C LYS A 561 -10.90 0.10 16.72
N SER A 562 -11.71 1.14 16.91
CA SER A 562 -13.18 1.00 17.04
C SER A 562 -13.90 0.53 15.78
N GLN A 563 -13.26 0.59 14.60
CA GLN A 563 -13.77 0.00 13.35
C GLN A 563 -13.43 -1.49 13.20
N ALA A 564 -12.66 -2.10 14.11
CA ALA A 564 -12.37 -3.54 14.18
C ALA A 564 -11.92 -4.18 12.84
N GLY A 565 -11.18 -3.42 12.02
CA GLY A 565 -10.74 -3.87 10.69
C GLY A 565 -11.86 -4.05 9.66
N VAL A 566 -13.03 -3.45 9.88
CA VAL A 566 -14.11 -3.24 8.88
C VAL A 566 -13.85 -1.92 8.14
N ALA A 567 -14.28 -1.80 6.89
CA ALA A 567 -14.10 -0.58 6.10
C ALA A 567 -14.98 0.58 6.61
N GLY A 568 -14.41 1.42 7.48
CA GLY A 568 -14.98 2.69 7.93
C GLY A 568 -14.18 3.90 7.43
N PRO A 569 -14.56 5.14 7.80
CA PRO A 569 -13.97 6.36 7.24
C PRO A 569 -12.46 6.49 7.50
N ALA A 570 -11.98 6.08 8.67
CA ALA A 570 -10.54 6.12 8.99
C ALA A 570 -9.76 5.11 8.13
N GLY A 571 -10.26 3.88 8.01
CA GLY A 571 -9.67 2.84 7.15
C GLY A 571 -9.72 3.19 5.65
N ASN A 572 -10.75 3.90 5.21
CA ASN A 572 -10.85 4.37 3.82
C ASN A 572 -9.87 5.51 3.53
N ILE A 573 -9.72 6.49 4.44
CA ILE A 573 -8.73 7.59 4.28
C ILE A 573 -7.30 7.01 4.24
N LEU A 574 -6.95 6.11 5.17
CA LEU A 574 -5.66 5.41 5.16
C LEU A 574 -5.46 4.62 3.86
N GLY A 575 -6.50 3.90 3.41
CA GLY A 575 -6.46 3.16 2.14
C GLY A 575 -6.30 4.03 0.90
N MET A 576 -6.85 5.26 0.89
CA MET A 576 -6.66 6.26 -0.17
C MET A 576 -5.26 6.91 -0.12
N MET A 577 -4.61 6.92 1.05
CA MET A 577 -3.20 7.26 1.23
C MET A 577 -2.25 6.06 1.01
N GLY A 578 -2.72 4.97 0.38
CA GLY A 578 -1.94 3.77 0.08
C GLY A 578 -1.62 2.86 1.29
N LEU A 579 -2.08 3.22 2.49
CA LEU A 579 -1.75 2.53 3.75
C LEU A 579 -2.83 1.51 4.14
N ARG A 580 -2.51 0.22 3.94
CA ARG A 580 -3.24 -0.89 4.57
C ARG A 580 -2.54 -1.32 5.85
N LEU A 581 -3.00 -0.79 6.99
CA LEU A 581 -2.60 -1.30 8.30
C LEU A 581 -3.04 -2.79 8.44
N PRO A 582 -2.19 -3.65 9.03
CA PRO A 582 -2.59 -5.00 9.42
C PRO A 582 -3.79 -4.98 10.39
N ARG A 583 -4.51 -6.09 10.47
CA ARG A 583 -5.44 -6.31 11.59
C ARG A 583 -4.64 -6.72 12.83
N ASP A 584 -4.91 -6.03 13.92
CA ASP A 584 -4.63 -6.48 15.28
C ASP A 584 -5.40 -7.80 15.53
N GLU A 585 -4.85 -8.71 16.33
CA GLU A 585 -5.61 -9.87 16.87
C GLU A 585 -5.62 -9.75 18.40
N ASP A 586 -6.81 -9.84 18.98
CA ASP A 586 -7.08 -9.39 20.36
C ASP A 586 -6.21 -10.09 21.42
N ASP A 587 -5.46 -9.30 22.20
CA ASP A 587 -4.57 -9.78 23.27
C ASP A 587 -5.33 -10.06 24.59
N ASP A 588 -6.33 -10.94 24.51
CA ASP A 588 -7.17 -11.39 25.63
C ASP A 588 -6.37 -12.30 26.60
N ARG A 589 -5.48 -11.69 27.41
CA ARG A 589 -4.59 -12.42 28.35
C ARG A 589 -4.39 -11.83 29.75
N GLU A 590 -5.44 -11.29 30.38
CA GLU A 590 -5.56 -11.12 31.85
C GLU A 590 -7.05 -11.11 32.23
N ASP A 591 -7.55 -11.53 33.40
CA ASP A 591 -6.97 -12.06 34.65
C ASP A 591 -7.96 -13.10 35.22
N ASP A 592 -7.50 -14.29 35.64
CA ASP A 592 -8.33 -15.27 36.37
C ASP A 592 -7.64 -15.71 37.68
N GLY A 593 -7.47 -14.72 38.57
CA GLY A 593 -6.45 -14.73 39.59
C GLY A 593 -6.88 -14.60 41.06
N LYS A 594 -8.18 -14.70 41.43
CA LYS A 594 -8.70 -15.00 42.82
C LYS A 594 -10.23 -14.81 42.99
N LYS A 595 -10.97 -15.90 43.29
CA LYS A 595 -11.58 -16.11 44.64
C LYS A 595 -12.16 -17.50 44.88
#